data_AF-A0A9W8MAU5-F1
#
_entry.id   AF-A0A9W8MAU5-F1
#
_cell.length_a   1.000
_cell.length_b   1.000
_cell.length_c   1.000
_cell.angle_alpha   90.00
_cell.angle_beta   90.00
_cell.angle_gamma   90.00
#
_symmetry.space_group_name_H-M   'P 1'
#
loop_
_entity.id
_entity.type
_entity.pdbx_description
1 polymer ?
#
loop_
_entity_poly.entity_id
_entity_poly.type
_entity_poly.pdbx_seq_one_letter_code
_entity_poly.pdbx_strand_id
1 'polypeptide(L)'
;MPPRALEAVKIESNEDPADFEAKNVHEIYDAIANHFSSTRYKPWPIIAKFLSDLPTGWVGFDSGTGNGKYLPLPADRPGAIWTIGMDRSRNLLEIARHAGEDHGRVLIYVWAIEQDELSKRKVSVEDDPEANEKGKDVMVPWVLSKTLAKPSSETSEPEVYNRYYHMFAKGELAALASDAAKDLGLSVGSREGCSSTQGVEIVQDGWERSNYYVELRRWSK
;
A
#
# COMPACT_ATOMS: atom_id res chain seq x y z
N MET A 1 28.98 -27.67 0.92
CA MET A 1 28.16 -28.90 1.06
C MET A 1 27.70 -29.31 -0.32
N PRO A 2 27.70 -30.61 -0.66
CA PRO A 2 27.02 -31.08 -1.86
C PRO A 2 25.52 -30.71 -1.79
N PRO A 3 24.87 -30.47 -2.94
CA PRO A 3 23.44 -30.18 -2.96
C PRO A 3 22.66 -31.35 -2.36
N ARG A 4 21.82 -31.05 -1.38
CA ARG A 4 20.93 -32.04 -0.77
C ARG A 4 19.78 -32.28 -1.73
N ALA A 5 19.43 -33.54 -2.00
CA ALA A 5 18.23 -33.86 -2.76
C ALA A 5 17.00 -33.32 -2.00
N LEU A 6 16.09 -32.71 -2.75
CA LEU A 6 14.82 -32.25 -2.20
C LEU A 6 13.81 -33.39 -2.32
N GLU A 7 13.05 -33.63 -1.25
CA GLU A 7 11.95 -34.59 -1.24
C GLU A 7 10.64 -33.85 -1.54
N ALA A 8 9.83 -34.41 -2.44
CA ALA A 8 8.51 -33.87 -2.72
C ALA A 8 7.58 -34.17 -1.53
N VAL A 9 7.01 -33.13 -0.94
CA VAL A 9 6.00 -33.28 0.11
C VAL A 9 4.65 -33.56 -0.53
N LYS A 10 3.98 -34.64 -0.12
CA LYS A 10 2.57 -34.88 -0.44
C LYS A 10 1.73 -34.36 0.72
N ILE A 11 0.84 -33.41 0.44
CA ILE A 11 -0.15 -32.95 1.41
C ILE A 11 -1.18 -34.08 1.53
N GLU A 12 -1.37 -34.61 2.73
CA GLU A 12 -2.41 -35.62 2.98
C GLU A 12 -3.80 -34.99 2.85
N SER A 13 -4.76 -35.71 2.28
CA SER A 13 -6.06 -35.17 1.86
C SER A 13 -6.97 -34.67 2.99
N ASN A 14 -6.58 -34.87 4.25
CA ASN A 14 -7.40 -34.55 5.43
C ASN A 14 -7.00 -33.26 6.13
N GLU A 15 -5.93 -32.58 5.70
CA GLU A 15 -5.55 -31.27 6.25
C GLU A 15 -6.12 -30.14 5.38
N ASP A 16 -6.65 -29.10 6.01
CA ASP A 16 -7.09 -27.90 5.29
C ASP A 16 -5.85 -27.24 4.62
N PRO A 17 -5.84 -27.04 3.29
CA PRO A 17 -4.74 -26.37 2.60
C PRO A 17 -4.36 -25.03 3.21
N ALA A 18 -5.32 -24.26 3.73
CA ALA A 18 -5.06 -22.97 4.35
C ALA A 18 -4.28 -23.10 5.66
N ASP A 19 -4.64 -24.09 6.49
CA ASP A 19 -3.93 -24.38 7.74
C ASP A 19 -2.53 -24.94 7.47
N PHE A 20 -2.39 -25.79 6.45
CA PHE A 20 -1.09 -26.32 6.04
C PHE A 20 -0.17 -25.20 5.55
N GLU A 21 -0.67 -24.27 4.73
CA GLU A 21 0.07 -23.09 4.28
C GLU A 21 0.42 -22.17 5.46
N ALA A 22 -0.50 -21.95 6.39
CA ALA A 22 -0.23 -21.14 7.57
C ALA A 22 0.94 -21.67 8.40
N LYS A 23 0.94 -22.97 8.71
CA LYS A 23 2.01 -23.60 9.50
C LYS A 23 3.33 -23.68 8.74
N ASN A 24 3.30 -24.07 7.46
CA ASN A 24 4.52 -24.44 6.73
C ASN A 24 5.12 -23.30 5.90
N VAL A 25 4.33 -22.28 5.58
CA VAL A 25 4.79 -21.10 4.84
C VAL A 25 4.81 -19.90 5.77
N HIS A 26 3.67 -19.47 6.31
CA HIS A 26 3.60 -18.21 7.06
C HIS A 26 4.49 -18.25 8.31
N GLU A 27 4.25 -19.20 9.22
CA GLU A 27 4.98 -19.32 10.47
C GLU A 27 6.47 -19.60 10.26
N ILE A 28 6.81 -20.49 9.33
CA ILE A 28 8.22 -20.84 9.06
C ILE A 28 8.98 -19.65 8.48
N TYR A 29 8.47 -18.98 7.44
CA TYR A 29 9.18 -17.85 6.83
C TYR A 29 9.34 -16.69 7.83
N ASP A 30 8.32 -16.41 8.64
CA ASP A 30 8.44 -15.42 9.71
C ASP A 30 9.51 -15.84 10.74
N ALA A 31 9.55 -17.11 11.15
CA ALA A 31 10.52 -17.60 12.13
C ALA A 31 11.97 -17.58 11.60
N ILE A 32 12.19 -17.86 10.30
CA ILE A 32 13.54 -17.95 9.71
C ILE A 32 14.02 -16.66 9.04
N ALA A 33 13.22 -15.59 9.02
CA ALA A 33 13.47 -14.37 8.23
C ALA A 33 14.91 -13.81 8.38
N ASN A 34 15.43 -13.73 9.62
CA ASN A 34 16.78 -13.24 9.90
C ASN A 34 17.87 -14.11 9.26
N HIS A 35 17.79 -15.44 9.41
CA HIS A 35 18.74 -16.37 8.80
C HIS A 35 18.57 -16.49 7.29
N PHE A 36 17.34 -16.38 6.79
CA PHE A 36 17.05 -16.28 5.36
C PHE A 36 17.77 -15.08 4.76
N SER A 37 17.65 -13.91 5.39
CA SER A 37 18.25 -12.67 4.91
C SER A 37 19.78 -12.74 4.85
N SER A 38 20.42 -13.24 5.91
CA SER A 38 21.89 -13.34 5.99
C SER A 38 22.49 -14.31 4.97
N THR A 39 21.74 -15.34 4.56
CA THR A 39 22.22 -16.36 3.62
C THR A 39 21.89 -16.06 2.16
N ARG A 40 20.93 -15.15 1.89
CA ARG A 40 20.38 -14.93 0.53
C ARG A 40 20.47 -13.48 0.04
N TYR A 41 21.40 -12.70 0.60
CA TYR A 41 21.59 -11.27 0.32
C TYR A 41 22.02 -10.93 -1.12
N LYS A 42 22.69 -11.83 -1.85
CA LYS A 42 23.20 -11.51 -3.20
C LYS A 42 22.07 -11.48 -4.26
N PRO A 43 21.92 -10.38 -5.02
CA PRO A 43 21.03 -10.34 -6.18
C PRO A 43 21.49 -11.31 -7.28
N TRP A 44 20.53 -11.83 -8.04
CA TRP A 44 20.84 -12.61 -9.23
C TRP A 44 21.37 -11.70 -10.35
N PRO A 45 22.50 -12.03 -11.01
CA PRO A 45 23.11 -11.15 -12.01
C PRO A 45 22.18 -10.75 -13.16
N ILE A 46 21.32 -11.67 -13.60
CA ILE A 46 20.38 -11.39 -14.70
C ILE A 46 19.32 -10.34 -14.31
N ILE A 47 18.82 -10.39 -13.08
CA ILE A 47 17.84 -9.44 -12.56
C ILE A 47 18.49 -8.08 -12.35
N ALA A 48 19.70 -8.07 -11.75
CA ALA A 48 20.45 -6.83 -11.57
C ALA A 48 20.72 -6.14 -12.91
N LYS A 49 21.15 -6.90 -13.93
CA LYS A 49 21.34 -6.39 -15.29
C LYS A 49 20.05 -5.83 -15.89
N PHE A 50 18.95 -6.58 -15.80
CA PHE A 50 17.65 -6.14 -16.29
C PHE A 50 17.24 -4.80 -15.66
N LEU A 51 17.35 -4.66 -14.34
CA LEU A 51 17.02 -3.41 -13.63
C LEU A 51 17.97 -2.27 -13.99
N SER A 52 19.26 -2.52 -14.21
CA SER A 52 20.20 -1.49 -14.68
C SER A 52 19.89 -1.00 -16.10
N ASP A 53 19.37 -1.86 -16.98
CA ASP A 53 19.10 -1.53 -18.37
C ASP A 53 17.75 -0.75 -18.55
N LEU A 54 16.93 -0.62 -17.51
CA LEU A 54 15.64 0.10 -17.58
C LEU A 54 15.80 1.64 -17.51
N PRO A 55 14.99 2.42 -18.26
CA PRO A 55 15.00 3.88 -18.17
C PRO A 55 14.55 4.42 -16.79
N THR A 56 14.94 5.66 -16.49
CA THR A 56 14.46 6.36 -15.29
C THR A 56 12.94 6.58 -15.32
N GLY A 57 12.27 6.43 -14.17
CA GLY A 57 10.83 6.66 -13.98
C GLY A 57 9.95 5.43 -14.16
N TRP A 58 10.55 4.26 -14.41
CA TRP A 58 9.81 3.00 -14.46
C TRP A 58 9.37 2.55 -13.06
N VAL A 59 8.26 1.81 -13.00
CA VAL A 59 7.72 1.25 -11.77
C VAL A 59 7.82 -0.27 -11.83
N GLY A 60 8.43 -0.87 -10.80
CA GLY A 60 8.59 -2.31 -10.64
C GLY A 60 7.74 -2.86 -9.50
N PHE A 61 7.32 -4.12 -9.62
CA PHE A 61 6.65 -4.85 -8.55
C PHE A 61 7.39 -6.16 -8.29
N ASP A 62 7.88 -6.34 -7.07
CA ASP A 62 8.59 -7.54 -6.63
C ASP A 62 7.67 -8.39 -5.73
N SER A 63 7.03 -9.39 -6.33
CA SER A 63 6.08 -10.29 -5.66
C SER A 63 6.83 -11.44 -4.99
N GLY A 64 6.77 -11.51 -3.66
CA GLY A 64 7.64 -12.39 -2.87
C GLY A 64 9.04 -11.79 -2.72
N THR A 65 9.10 -10.48 -2.43
CA THR A 65 10.34 -9.70 -2.37
C THR A 65 11.33 -10.22 -1.32
N GLY A 66 10.85 -11.02 -0.36
CA GLY A 66 11.65 -11.56 0.72
C GLY A 66 12.32 -10.43 1.51
N ASN A 67 13.65 -10.48 1.59
CA ASN A 67 14.43 -9.46 2.30
C ASN A 67 14.66 -8.17 1.49
N GLY A 68 14.01 -8.01 0.33
CA GLY A 68 14.05 -6.79 -0.46
C GLY A 68 15.36 -6.55 -1.23
N LYS A 69 16.20 -7.57 -1.43
CA LYS A 69 17.54 -7.40 -2.05
C LYS A 69 17.55 -6.79 -3.46
N TYR A 70 16.41 -6.78 -4.15
CA TYR A 70 16.26 -6.18 -5.47
C TYR A 70 15.71 -4.74 -5.42
N LEU A 71 15.02 -4.35 -4.34
CA LEU A 71 14.39 -3.04 -4.18
C LEU A 71 15.35 -1.85 -4.36
N PRO A 72 16.61 -1.88 -3.86
CA PRO A 72 17.53 -0.75 -4.03
C PRO A 72 18.23 -0.73 -5.39
N LEU A 73 17.99 -1.71 -6.26
CA LEU A 73 18.62 -1.75 -7.57
C LEU A 73 17.88 -0.80 -8.54
N PRO A 74 18.61 -0.22 -9.50
CA PRO A 74 20.03 -0.40 -9.79
C PRO A 74 20.94 0.44 -8.87
N ALA A 75 22.00 -0.18 -8.33
CA ALA A 75 22.85 0.41 -7.29
C ALA A 75 23.68 1.62 -7.75
N ASP A 76 23.99 1.70 -9.04
CA ASP A 76 24.69 2.81 -9.69
C ASP A 76 23.79 4.03 -9.98
N ARG A 77 22.46 3.83 -9.91
CA ARG A 77 21.43 4.85 -10.14
C ARG A 77 20.27 4.73 -9.13
N PRO A 78 20.54 4.97 -7.82
CA PRO A 78 19.49 4.92 -6.79
C PRO A 78 18.31 5.83 -7.13
N GLY A 79 17.09 5.35 -6.88
CA GLY A 79 15.86 6.11 -7.13
C GLY A 79 15.47 6.26 -8.61
N ALA A 80 16.27 5.74 -9.55
CA ALA A 80 15.91 5.84 -10.97
C ALA A 80 14.73 4.95 -11.35
N ILE A 81 14.48 3.89 -10.61
CA ILE A 81 13.31 3.01 -10.75
C ILE A 81 12.62 2.95 -9.41
N TRP A 82 11.30 3.05 -9.42
CA TRP A 82 10.52 2.90 -8.20
C TRP A 82 10.02 1.46 -8.09
N THR A 83 10.52 0.71 -7.12
CA THR A 83 10.14 -0.70 -6.92
C THR A 83 9.28 -0.84 -5.66
N ILE A 84 8.14 -1.49 -5.80
CA ILE A 84 7.25 -1.84 -4.68
C ILE A 84 7.45 -3.34 -4.39
N GLY A 85 7.91 -3.66 -3.19
CA GLY A 85 8.06 -5.03 -2.72
C GLY A 85 6.82 -5.49 -1.95
N MET A 86 6.38 -6.71 -2.21
CA MET A 86 5.34 -7.39 -1.45
C MET A 86 5.83 -8.74 -0.99
N ASP A 87 5.55 -9.08 0.27
CA ASP A 87 5.77 -10.42 0.80
C ASP A 87 4.67 -10.72 1.82
N ARG A 88 4.40 -12.01 2.03
CA ARG A 88 3.42 -12.47 3.01
C ARG A 88 4.01 -12.46 4.42
N SER A 89 5.32 -12.67 4.54
CA SER A 89 6.04 -12.69 5.81
C SER A 89 6.26 -11.25 6.29
N ARG A 90 5.68 -10.95 7.46
CA ARG A 90 5.87 -9.63 8.10
C ARG A 90 7.34 -9.44 8.45
N ASN A 91 8.01 -10.46 8.98
CA ASN A 91 9.41 -10.34 9.40
C ASN A 91 10.36 -10.14 8.21
N LEU A 92 10.05 -10.69 7.03
CA LEU A 92 10.80 -10.39 5.81
C LEU A 92 10.56 -8.94 5.35
N LEU A 93 9.33 -8.43 5.42
CA LEU A 93 9.02 -7.02 5.15
C LEU A 93 9.67 -6.04 6.15
N GLU A 94 9.79 -6.44 7.42
CA GLU A 94 10.56 -5.70 8.44
C GLU A 94 12.04 -5.53 8.05
N ILE A 95 12.60 -6.49 7.30
CA ILE A 95 13.96 -6.40 6.76
C ILE A 95 13.96 -5.60 5.45
N ALA A 96 13.04 -5.91 4.54
CA ALA A 96 12.97 -5.32 3.20
C ALA A 96 12.79 -3.79 3.21
N ARG A 97 12.09 -3.25 4.22
CA ARG A 97 11.93 -1.79 4.40
C ARG A 97 13.27 -1.03 4.52
N HIS A 98 14.34 -1.73 4.85
CA HIS A 98 15.68 -1.17 5.05
C HIS A 98 16.63 -1.48 3.88
N ALA A 99 16.13 -2.07 2.79
CA ALA A 99 16.98 -2.48 1.68
C ALA A 99 17.54 -1.29 0.86
N GLY A 100 16.99 -0.08 1.01
CA GLY A 100 17.47 1.15 0.34
C GLY A 100 17.56 2.36 1.27
N GLU A 101 18.12 3.46 0.76
CA GLU A 101 18.44 4.68 1.53
C GLU A 101 17.42 5.82 1.33
N ASP A 102 16.77 5.86 0.16
CA ASP A 102 15.81 6.91 -0.18
C ASP A 102 14.39 6.51 0.19
N HIS A 103 13.77 7.36 1.00
CA HIS A 103 12.38 7.20 1.42
C HIS A 103 11.45 7.97 0.49
N GLY A 104 10.35 7.32 0.10
CA GLY A 104 9.38 7.89 -0.82
C GLY A 104 8.54 9.03 -0.23
N ARG A 105 7.95 9.80 -1.14
CA ARG A 105 6.81 10.68 -0.86
C ARG A 105 5.53 10.01 -1.35
N VAL A 106 4.45 10.12 -0.58
CA VAL A 106 3.13 9.62 -0.99
C VAL A 106 2.10 10.72 -0.82
N LEU A 107 1.19 10.84 -1.79
CA LEU A 107 -0.01 11.68 -1.70
C LEU A 107 -1.22 10.75 -1.57
N ILE A 108 -1.94 10.85 -0.46
CA ILE A 108 -3.20 10.15 -0.25
C ILE A 108 -4.31 11.17 -0.43
N TYR A 109 -5.32 10.85 -1.24
CA TYR A 109 -6.50 11.70 -1.42
C TYR A 109 -7.78 10.88 -1.22
N VAL A 110 -8.77 11.48 -0.59
CA VAL A 110 -10.02 10.83 -0.18
C VAL A 110 -11.19 11.78 -0.36
N TRP A 111 -12.40 11.24 -0.53
CA TRP A 111 -13.59 12.08 -0.67
C TRP A 111 -13.89 12.79 0.66
N ALA A 112 -14.07 14.11 0.61
CA ALA A 112 -14.41 14.93 1.76
C ALA A 112 -15.92 14.97 1.98
N ILE A 113 -16.37 15.27 3.19
CA ILE A 113 -17.77 15.62 3.43
C ILE A 113 -18.16 16.89 2.67
N GLU A 114 -17.31 17.91 2.69
CA GLU A 114 -17.52 19.17 2.02
C GLU A 114 -17.47 18.98 0.51
N GLN A 115 -18.57 19.33 -0.17
CA GLN A 115 -18.70 19.25 -1.63
C GLN A 115 -18.76 20.65 -2.23
N ASP A 116 -18.06 20.85 -3.34
CA ASP A 116 -18.15 22.07 -4.14
C ASP A 116 -19.35 22.05 -5.10
N GLU A 117 -19.58 23.19 -5.76
CA GLU A 117 -20.67 23.38 -6.73
C GLU A 117 -20.53 22.50 -7.99
N LEU A 118 -19.33 22.01 -8.30
CA LEU A 118 -19.07 21.13 -9.44
C LEU A 118 -19.32 19.66 -9.08
N SER A 119 -19.45 19.34 -7.80
CA SER A 119 -19.73 18.00 -7.33
C SER A 119 -21.15 17.58 -7.72
N LYS A 120 -21.25 16.39 -8.32
CA LYS A 120 -22.53 15.74 -8.59
C LYS A 120 -23.11 15.05 -7.36
N ARG A 121 -22.42 15.10 -6.21
CA ARG A 121 -22.79 14.47 -4.96
C ARG A 121 -23.39 15.51 -4.02
N LYS A 122 -24.40 15.11 -3.27
CA LYS A 122 -24.91 15.86 -2.14
C LYS A 122 -24.81 14.96 -0.92
N VAL A 123 -23.95 15.33 0.02
CA VAL A 123 -23.80 14.62 1.29
C VAL A 123 -24.58 15.40 2.33
N SER A 124 -25.68 14.84 2.82
CA SER A 124 -26.43 15.44 3.92
C SER A 124 -25.72 15.13 5.23
N VAL A 125 -25.33 16.18 5.96
CA VAL A 125 -24.79 16.10 7.33
C VAL A 125 -25.78 16.57 8.38
N GLU A 126 -26.96 17.04 7.97
CA GLU A 126 -27.98 17.59 8.87
C GLU A 126 -28.50 16.54 9.87
N ASP A 127 -28.62 15.28 9.42
CA ASP A 127 -29.10 14.17 10.25
C ASP A 127 -28.01 13.55 11.14
N ASP A 128 -26.75 13.99 10.98
CA ASP A 128 -25.60 13.42 11.66
C ASP A 128 -24.55 14.51 11.95
N PRO A 129 -24.69 15.24 13.08
CA PRO A 129 -23.77 16.31 13.45
C PRO A 129 -22.32 15.83 13.66
N GLU A 130 -22.11 14.56 14.05
CA GLU A 130 -20.78 13.99 14.25
C GLU A 130 -20.02 13.76 12.94
N ALA A 131 -20.74 13.78 11.80
CA ALA A 131 -20.14 13.58 10.49
C ALA A 131 -18.98 14.54 10.23
N ASN A 132 -19.12 15.82 10.60
CA ASN A 132 -18.07 16.82 10.39
C ASN A 132 -16.80 16.57 11.22
N GLU A 133 -16.87 15.73 12.26
CA GLU A 133 -15.74 15.38 13.12
C GLU A 133 -15.12 14.02 12.78
N LYS A 134 -15.95 13.03 12.42
CA LYS A 134 -15.53 11.62 12.28
C LYS A 134 -15.71 11.02 10.88
N GLY A 135 -16.13 11.84 9.92
CA GLY A 135 -16.51 11.35 8.62
C GLY A 135 -17.89 10.70 8.65
N LYS A 136 -18.36 10.26 7.48
CA LYS A 136 -19.67 9.62 7.32
C LYS A 136 -19.63 8.54 6.27
N ASP A 137 -20.21 7.40 6.63
CA ASP A 137 -20.41 6.30 5.69
C ASP A 137 -21.66 6.53 4.84
N VAL A 138 -21.52 6.35 3.52
CA VAL A 138 -22.60 6.57 2.56
C VAL A 138 -22.65 5.45 1.52
N MET A 139 -23.86 5.16 1.04
CA MET A 139 -24.06 4.36 -0.16
C MET A 139 -24.15 5.29 -1.36
N VAL A 140 -23.21 5.12 -2.30
CA VAL A 140 -23.17 5.92 -3.53
C VAL A 140 -23.74 5.08 -4.68
N PRO A 141 -24.79 5.54 -5.38
CA PRO A 141 -25.31 4.83 -6.53
C PRO A 141 -24.34 4.92 -7.72
N TRP A 142 -24.08 3.79 -8.36
CA TRP A 142 -23.37 3.67 -9.64
C TRP A 142 -24.33 3.14 -10.69
N VAL A 143 -24.64 3.97 -11.68
CA VAL A 143 -25.59 3.65 -12.75
C VAL A 143 -24.81 3.10 -13.95
N LEU A 144 -25.08 1.85 -14.34
CA LEU A 144 -24.46 1.28 -15.55
C LEU A 144 -25.11 1.89 -16.80
N SER A 145 -24.37 2.75 -17.50
CA SER A 145 -24.80 3.26 -18.81
C SER A 145 -24.74 2.15 -19.86
N LYS A 146 -25.85 1.86 -20.53
CA LYS A 146 -25.98 0.83 -21.58
C LYS A 146 -25.30 1.21 -22.92
N THR A 147 -24.31 2.10 -22.95
CA THR A 147 -23.70 2.56 -24.21
C THR A 147 -22.88 1.49 -24.95
N LEU A 148 -22.73 0.28 -24.40
CA LEU A 148 -22.11 -0.88 -25.06
C LEU A 148 -23.09 -2.04 -25.36
N ALA A 149 -24.38 -1.90 -25.03
CA ALA A 149 -25.39 -2.93 -25.32
C ALA A 149 -26.07 -2.68 -26.68
N LYS A 150 -26.13 -3.72 -27.51
CA LYS A 150 -26.79 -3.72 -28.83
C LYS A 150 -28.25 -3.21 -28.73
N PRO A 151 -28.77 -2.58 -29.80
CA PRO A 151 -30.12 -2.06 -29.82
C PRO A 151 -31.12 -3.22 -29.95
N SER A 152 -31.64 -3.68 -28.82
CA SER A 152 -32.88 -4.45 -28.80
C SER A 152 -33.64 -4.23 -27.49
N SER A 153 -34.91 -3.82 -27.66
CA SER A 153 -36.05 -3.80 -26.74
C SER A 153 -36.00 -2.90 -25.49
N GLU A 154 -36.86 -1.87 -25.55
CA GLU A 154 -37.81 -1.38 -24.54
C GLU A 154 -37.39 -1.30 -23.06
N THR A 155 -37.36 -0.05 -22.56
CA THR A 155 -37.70 0.42 -21.20
C THR A 155 -37.48 -0.57 -20.04
N SER A 156 -36.24 -1.01 -19.84
CA SER A 156 -35.83 -1.47 -18.50
C SER A 156 -35.22 -0.27 -17.76
N GLU A 157 -35.58 -0.09 -16.49
CA GLU A 157 -34.90 0.87 -15.62
C GLU A 157 -33.38 0.66 -15.66
N PRO A 158 -32.58 1.74 -15.51
CA PRO A 158 -31.14 1.62 -15.49
C PRO A 158 -30.72 0.79 -14.28
N GLU A 159 -29.76 -0.12 -14.50
CA GLU A 159 -29.24 -0.96 -13.43
C GLU A 159 -28.35 -0.11 -12.50
N VAL A 160 -28.69 -0.08 -11.21
CA VAL A 160 -28.01 0.73 -10.19
C VAL A 160 -27.35 -0.17 -9.15
N TYR A 161 -26.05 0.01 -8.97
CA TYR A 161 -25.27 -0.64 -7.93
C TYR A 161 -24.92 0.36 -6.83
N ASN A 162 -25.33 0.09 -5.60
CA ASN A 162 -24.95 0.93 -4.47
C ASN A 162 -23.61 0.45 -3.91
N ARG A 163 -22.62 1.34 -3.89
CA ARG A 163 -21.28 1.08 -3.37
C ARG A 163 -21.04 1.87 -2.10
N TYR A 164 -20.49 1.21 -1.09
CA TYR A 164 -20.17 1.81 0.20
C TYR A 164 -18.91 2.69 0.09
N TYR A 165 -18.97 3.90 0.66
CA TYR A 165 -17.85 4.83 0.77
C TYR A 165 -17.83 5.49 2.13
N HIS A 166 -16.64 5.67 2.68
CA HIS A 166 -16.40 6.57 3.81
C HIS A 166 -16.05 7.97 3.28
N MET A 167 -16.85 8.97 3.64
CA MET A 167 -16.60 10.38 3.36
C MET A 167 -15.84 10.98 4.55
N PHE A 168 -14.63 11.45 4.33
CA PHE A 168 -13.75 11.88 5.41
C PHE A 168 -14.11 13.26 5.94
N ALA A 169 -14.00 13.41 7.26
CA ALA A 169 -14.00 14.71 7.93
C ALA A 169 -12.65 15.43 7.81
N LYS A 170 -12.67 16.74 8.06
CA LYS A 170 -11.46 17.55 8.09
C LYS A 170 -10.48 17.03 9.15
N GLY A 171 -9.24 16.76 8.74
CA GLY A 171 -8.16 16.31 9.63
C GLY A 171 -8.19 14.82 9.98
N GLU A 172 -9.25 14.10 9.63
CA GLU A 172 -9.37 12.66 9.89
C GLU A 172 -8.28 11.87 9.16
N LEU A 173 -8.06 12.15 7.87
CA LEU A 173 -7.02 11.50 7.09
C LEU A 173 -5.61 11.71 7.67
N ALA A 174 -5.31 12.94 8.11
CA ALA A 174 -4.03 13.28 8.72
C ALA A 174 -3.83 12.58 10.06
N ALA A 175 -4.89 12.44 10.86
CA ALA A 175 -4.87 11.69 12.11
C ALA A 175 -4.59 10.20 11.87
N LEU A 176 -5.31 9.56 10.94
CA LEU A 176 -5.08 8.17 10.57
C LEU A 176 -3.66 7.91 10.07
N ALA A 177 -3.14 8.80 9.21
CA ALA A 177 -1.76 8.71 8.74
C ALA A 177 -0.75 8.83 9.90
N SER A 178 -1.00 9.73 10.84
CA SER A 178 -0.16 9.94 12.02
C SER A 178 -0.18 8.74 12.96
N ASP A 179 -1.36 8.14 13.18
CA ASP A 179 -1.50 6.98 14.06
C ASP A 179 -0.86 5.73 13.45
N ALA A 180 -1.06 5.50 12.15
CA ALA A 180 -0.36 4.43 11.43
C ALA A 180 1.17 4.60 11.50
N ALA A 181 1.68 5.85 11.41
CA ALA A 181 3.10 6.11 11.56
C ALA A 181 3.61 5.76 12.97
N LYS A 182 2.87 6.11 14.02
CA LYS A 182 3.21 5.75 15.41
C LYS A 182 3.22 4.25 15.62
N ASP A 183 2.25 3.53 15.06
CA ASP A 183 2.17 2.06 15.12
C ASP A 183 3.37 1.39 14.43
N LEU A 184 3.92 2.04 13.41
CA LEU A 184 5.17 1.64 12.74
C LEU A 184 6.44 2.10 13.49
N GLY A 185 6.31 2.73 14.66
CA GLY A 185 7.44 3.24 15.44
C GLY A 185 8.11 4.48 14.85
N LEU A 186 7.41 5.22 13.98
CA LEU A 186 7.92 6.43 13.35
C LEU A 186 7.55 7.67 14.17
N SER A 187 8.46 8.64 14.22
CA SER A 187 8.11 9.97 14.71
C SER A 187 7.29 10.74 13.67
N VAL A 188 6.25 11.44 14.10
CA VAL A 188 5.46 12.32 13.24
C VAL A 188 5.99 13.75 13.39
N GLY A 189 6.40 14.37 12.28
CA GLY A 189 6.93 15.73 12.25
C GLY A 189 8.16 15.88 11.35
N SER A 190 8.73 17.09 11.34
CA SER A 190 9.93 17.38 10.55
C SER A 190 11.15 16.61 11.09
N ARG A 191 12.10 16.34 10.18
CA ARG A 191 13.42 15.77 10.51
C ARG A 191 14.23 16.70 11.43
N GLU A 192 14.05 18.01 11.29
CA GLU A 192 14.80 19.02 12.04
C GLU A 192 14.33 19.08 13.50
N GLY A 193 15.27 19.08 14.44
CA GLY A 193 14.97 19.17 15.88
C GLY A 193 14.35 17.91 16.52
N CYS A 194 14.01 16.89 15.74
CA CYS A 194 13.52 15.61 16.28
C CYS A 194 14.67 14.80 16.90
N SER A 195 14.45 14.06 17.99
CA SER A 195 15.45 13.15 18.58
C SER A 195 15.50 11.77 17.91
N SER A 196 14.44 11.39 17.19
CA SER A 196 14.36 10.11 16.49
C SER A 196 15.33 10.03 15.30
N THR A 197 15.72 8.80 14.96
CA THR A 197 16.49 8.46 13.76
C THR A 197 15.60 8.32 12.53
N GLN A 198 14.28 8.23 12.72
CA GLN A 198 13.33 8.04 11.63
C GLN A 198 11.96 8.62 11.94
N GLY A 199 11.30 9.14 10.91
CA GLY A 199 9.94 9.63 11.00
C GLY A 199 9.25 9.86 9.66
N VAL A 200 8.05 10.40 9.74
CA VAL A 200 7.26 10.87 8.62
C VAL A 200 6.85 12.32 8.87
N GLU A 201 7.00 13.14 7.85
CA GLU A 201 6.56 14.53 7.82
C GLU A 201 5.26 14.61 7.01
N ILE A 202 4.23 15.26 7.57
CA ILE A 202 3.09 15.73 6.79
C ILE A 202 3.55 17.01 6.10
N VAL A 203 3.86 16.91 4.81
CA VAL A 203 4.36 18.02 3.99
C VAL A 203 3.22 18.96 3.62
N GLN A 204 2.05 18.39 3.31
CA GLN A 204 0.83 19.11 2.99
C GLN A 204 -0.36 18.38 3.59
N ASP A 205 -1.32 19.14 4.09
CA ASP A 205 -2.63 18.69 4.53
C ASP A 205 -3.64 19.72 4.02
N GLY A 206 -4.51 19.30 3.13
CA GLY A 206 -5.32 20.23 2.36
C GLY A 206 -6.59 19.64 1.80
N TRP A 207 -7.34 20.51 1.14
CA TRP A 207 -8.60 20.17 0.48
C TRP A 207 -8.57 20.70 -0.95
N GLU A 208 -8.97 19.87 -1.92
CA GLU A 208 -9.13 20.26 -3.31
C GLU A 208 -10.33 19.54 -3.94
N ARG A 209 -11.24 20.34 -4.51
CA ARG A 209 -12.38 19.87 -5.32
C ARG A 209 -13.19 18.76 -4.67
N SER A 210 -13.64 18.99 -3.44
CA SER A 210 -14.41 18.02 -2.64
C SER A 210 -13.62 16.80 -2.15
N ASN A 211 -12.29 16.89 -2.08
CA ASN A 211 -11.43 15.83 -1.58
C ASN A 211 -10.44 16.40 -0.56
N TYR A 212 -10.22 15.65 0.53
CA TYR A 212 -9.06 15.89 1.39
C TYR A 212 -7.84 15.19 0.81
N TYR A 213 -6.67 15.76 1.01
CA TYR A 213 -5.40 15.12 0.68
C TYR A 213 -4.36 15.37 1.77
N VAL A 214 -3.51 14.36 1.97
CA VAL A 214 -2.34 14.44 2.83
C VAL A 214 -1.14 13.97 2.04
N GLU A 215 -0.11 14.81 1.99
CA GLU A 215 1.18 14.47 1.43
C GLU A 215 2.15 14.11 2.56
N LEU A 216 2.68 12.89 2.52
CA LEU A 216 3.61 12.37 3.49
C LEU A 216 5.00 12.24 2.88
N ARG A 217 6.03 12.60 3.64
CA ARG A 217 7.42 12.35 3.31
C ARG A 217 8.07 11.57 4.44
N ARG A 218 8.53 10.38 4.13
CA ARG A 218 9.30 9.58 5.07
C ARG A 218 10.75 10.10 5.10
N TRP A 219 11.37 10.14 6.27
CA TRP A 219 12.76 10.60 6.45
C TRP A 219 13.54 9.73 7.45
N SER A 220 14.81 9.47 7.18
CA SER A 220 15.73 8.87 8.16
C SER A 220 16.98 9.75 8.32
N LYS A 221 17.68 9.58 9.45
CA LYS A 221 18.94 10.27 9.74
C LYS A 221 20.15 9.40 9.46
#